data_AF-A0A7W0NCV4-F1
#
_entry.id   AF-A0A7W0NCV4-F1
#
_cell.length_a   1.000
_cell.length_b   1.000
_cell.length_c   1.000
_cell.angle_alpha   90.00
_cell.angle_beta   90.00
_cell.angle_gamma   90.00
#
_symmetry.space_group_name_H-M   'P 1'
#
loop_
_entity.id
_entity.type
_entity.pdbx_description
1 polymer ?
#
loop_
_entity_poly.entity_id
_entity_poly.type
_entity_poly.pdbx_seq_one_letter_code
_entity_poly.pdbx_strand_id
1 'polypeptide(L)'
;MASMGELADIGVADLLYLLALRRQTGKLTINANGHEVHLFLEEGQLVLVTSSNFNLRLGRMLLRLGMIEAEQLSAALQEQERTGQSRSLGSILIARGWISDDELAQCIEDQCIEIVARVISTQQGIFVYTRGVQVPRRTEIVPLNADRILLEATRRTDELSTLLSLLPPSAAPIAISNRIDELADSLTDIEVLVAATLQSGAGSLDELTEHLVMDELTLWRTVISMRERGLLVASEESPMDTRTLPPRNDQSSPHEEEMTPFDPERL
;
A
#
# COMPACT_ATOMS: atom_id res chain seq x y z
N MET A 1 13.36 3.17 -31.32
CA MET A 1 13.97 2.01 -30.63
C MET A 1 13.24 1.80 -29.31
N ALA A 2 12.99 0.55 -28.95
CA ALA A 2 12.36 0.19 -27.69
C ALA A 2 13.35 -0.57 -26.80
N SER A 3 13.30 -0.32 -25.50
CA SER A 3 14.07 -1.01 -24.46
C SER A 3 13.07 -1.71 -23.54
N MET A 4 13.29 -2.99 -23.26
CA MET A 4 12.42 -3.81 -22.40
C MET A 4 13.27 -4.40 -21.27
N GLY A 5 12.65 -4.59 -20.11
CA GLY A 5 13.26 -5.27 -18.98
C GLY A 5 12.23 -5.63 -17.92
N GLU A 6 12.71 -6.25 -16.86
CA GLU A 6 11.90 -6.63 -15.71
C GLU A 6 12.04 -5.59 -14.59
N LEU A 7 10.94 -5.34 -13.87
CA LEU A 7 10.94 -4.43 -12.71
C LEU A 7 11.77 -4.98 -11.53
N ALA A 8 12.04 -6.28 -11.51
CA ALA A 8 12.88 -6.92 -10.51
C ALA A 8 14.36 -6.53 -10.62
N ASP A 9 14.83 -6.18 -11.84
CA ASP A 9 16.22 -5.80 -12.09
C ASP A 9 16.47 -4.30 -11.86
N ILE A 10 15.46 -3.47 -12.17
CA ILE A 10 15.52 -2.02 -12.03
C ILE A 10 14.15 -1.48 -11.60
N GLY A 11 14.15 -0.78 -10.46
CA GLY A 11 12.96 -0.15 -9.93
C GLY A 11 12.44 0.97 -10.84
N VAL A 12 11.13 1.23 -10.76
CA VAL A 12 10.47 2.28 -11.57
C VAL A 12 11.02 3.66 -11.24
N ALA A 13 11.29 3.94 -9.96
CA ALA A 13 11.85 5.21 -9.52
C ALA A 13 13.22 5.48 -10.16
N ASP A 14 14.11 4.47 -10.16
CA ASP A 14 15.43 4.55 -10.79
C ASP A 14 15.31 4.73 -12.31
N LEU A 15 14.38 4.03 -12.94
CA LEU A 15 14.13 4.15 -14.38
C LEU A 15 13.65 5.57 -14.73
N LEU A 16 12.68 6.11 -13.99
CA LEU A 16 12.19 7.48 -14.17
C LEU A 16 13.32 8.49 -13.94
N TYR A 17 14.11 8.33 -12.88
CA TYR A 17 15.28 9.17 -12.60
C TYR A 17 16.30 9.13 -13.74
N LEU A 18 16.63 7.94 -14.27
CA LEU A 18 17.55 7.80 -15.40
C LEU A 18 17.02 8.46 -16.68
N LEU A 19 15.73 8.33 -16.96
CA LEU A 19 15.09 8.96 -18.12
C LEU A 19 15.07 10.49 -17.99
N ALA A 20 14.79 10.99 -16.78
CA ALA A 20 14.82 12.41 -16.45
C ALA A 20 16.24 12.99 -16.58
N LEU A 21 17.24 12.34 -15.97
CA LEU A 21 18.65 12.74 -16.01
C LEU A 21 19.18 12.82 -17.45
N ARG A 22 18.74 11.90 -18.31
CA ARG A 22 19.13 11.85 -19.73
C ARG A 22 18.23 12.70 -20.64
N ARG A 23 17.32 13.50 -20.08
CA ARG A 23 16.33 14.34 -20.80
C ARG A 23 15.63 13.59 -21.94
N GLN A 24 15.22 12.36 -21.66
CA GLN A 24 14.65 11.50 -22.69
C GLN A 24 13.17 11.86 -22.94
N THR A 25 12.80 11.89 -24.22
CA THR A 25 11.40 11.97 -24.65
C THR A 25 10.93 10.61 -25.14
N GLY A 26 9.78 10.14 -24.63
CA GLY A 26 9.21 8.86 -25.03
C GLY A 26 8.09 8.38 -24.13
N LYS A 27 7.71 7.12 -24.33
CA LYS A 27 6.65 6.45 -23.57
C LYS A 27 7.23 5.25 -22.83
N LEU A 28 7.07 5.22 -21.52
CA LEU A 28 7.33 4.09 -20.66
C LEU A 28 6.01 3.35 -20.38
N THR A 29 5.87 2.15 -20.92
CA THR A 29 4.76 1.25 -20.60
C THR A 29 5.20 0.30 -19.50
N ILE A 30 4.38 0.11 -18.48
CA ILE A 30 4.61 -0.83 -17.39
C ILE A 30 3.40 -1.74 -17.29
N ASN A 31 3.63 -3.04 -17.29
CA ASN A 31 2.59 -4.03 -17.05
C ASN A 31 2.90 -4.77 -15.75
N ALA A 32 2.05 -4.59 -14.76
CA ALA A 32 2.21 -5.20 -13.46
C ALA A 32 0.84 -5.43 -12.79
N ASN A 33 0.71 -6.54 -12.05
CA ASN A 33 -0.52 -6.92 -11.34
C ASN A 33 -1.79 -6.91 -12.24
N GLY A 34 -1.67 -7.30 -13.51
CA GLY A 34 -2.78 -7.30 -14.48
C GLY A 34 -3.22 -5.91 -14.95
N HIS A 35 -2.53 -4.86 -14.55
CA HIS A 35 -2.78 -3.49 -14.97
C HIS A 35 -1.65 -2.97 -15.85
N GLU A 36 -2.03 -2.14 -16.82
CA GLU A 36 -1.11 -1.48 -17.73
C GLU A 36 -1.08 0.02 -17.38
N VAL A 37 0.12 0.55 -17.25
CA VAL A 37 0.38 1.97 -16.99
C VAL A 37 1.25 2.52 -18.12
N HIS A 38 0.91 3.71 -18.60
CA HIS A 38 1.74 4.45 -19.54
C HIS A 38 2.16 5.77 -18.94
N LEU A 39 3.46 6.00 -18.91
CA LEU A 39 4.10 7.24 -18.49
C LEU A 39 4.71 7.89 -19.73
N PHE A 40 4.32 9.11 -20.04
CA PHE A 40 4.86 9.88 -21.15
C PHE A 40 5.82 10.93 -20.61
N LEU A 41 7.03 10.92 -21.16
CA LEU A 41 8.09 11.85 -20.80
C LEU A 41 8.43 12.73 -22.00
N GLU A 42 8.67 14.01 -21.73
CA GLU A 42 9.13 15.00 -22.70
C GLU A 42 10.30 15.77 -22.12
N GLU A 43 11.46 15.70 -22.76
CA GLU A 43 12.73 16.29 -22.29
C GLU A 43 13.10 15.88 -20.85
N GLY A 44 12.70 14.66 -20.46
CA GLY A 44 12.90 14.12 -19.11
C GLY A 44 11.83 14.53 -18.09
N GLN A 45 10.83 15.33 -18.48
CA GLN A 45 9.70 15.70 -17.63
C GLN A 45 8.53 14.75 -17.86
N LEU A 46 7.93 14.27 -16.78
CA LEU A 46 6.70 13.48 -16.82
C LEU A 46 5.51 14.40 -17.14
N VAL A 47 4.93 14.24 -18.32
CA VAL A 47 3.88 15.13 -18.85
C VAL A 47 2.49 14.49 -18.84
N LEU A 48 2.41 13.16 -18.84
CA LEU A 48 1.15 12.44 -18.78
C LEU A 48 1.34 11.06 -18.18
N VAL A 49 0.37 10.65 -17.36
CA VAL A 49 0.24 9.29 -16.84
C VAL A 49 -1.14 8.75 -17.16
N THR A 50 -1.21 7.52 -17.69
CA THR A 50 -2.47 6.81 -17.89
C THR A 50 -2.40 5.41 -17.32
N SER A 51 -3.55 4.88 -16.87
CA SER A 51 -3.65 3.54 -16.32
C SER A 51 -4.88 2.83 -16.87
N SER A 52 -4.77 1.51 -17.08
CA SER A 52 -5.92 0.66 -17.38
C SER A 52 -6.81 0.42 -16.15
N ASN A 53 -6.31 0.71 -14.94
CA ASN A 53 -7.09 0.63 -13.71
C ASN A 53 -8.22 1.65 -13.74
N PHE A 54 -9.46 1.15 -13.68
CA PHE A 54 -10.66 1.96 -13.78
C PHE A 54 -10.83 2.96 -12.63
N ASN A 55 -10.38 2.62 -11.43
CA ASN A 55 -10.47 3.50 -10.25
C ASN A 55 -9.54 4.70 -10.35
N LEU A 56 -8.47 4.58 -11.14
CA LEU A 56 -7.48 5.64 -11.37
C LEU A 56 -7.81 6.51 -12.58
N ARG A 57 -8.98 6.35 -13.21
CA ARG A 57 -9.40 7.23 -14.31
C ARG A 57 -9.81 8.60 -13.77
N LEU A 58 -9.49 9.66 -14.54
CA LEU A 58 -9.72 11.05 -14.14
C LEU A 58 -11.16 11.30 -13.66
N GLY A 59 -12.17 10.83 -14.40
CA GLY A 59 -13.57 10.99 -13.99
C GLY A 59 -13.92 10.31 -12.66
N ARG A 60 -13.30 9.17 -12.35
CA ARG A 60 -13.48 8.48 -11.07
C ARG A 60 -12.74 9.18 -9.94
N MET A 61 -11.56 9.72 -10.21
CA MET A 61 -10.83 10.56 -9.26
C MET A 61 -11.65 11.79 -8.87
N LEU A 62 -12.18 12.52 -9.86
CA LEU A 62 -13.01 13.71 -9.63
C LEU A 62 -14.26 13.39 -8.79
N LEU A 63 -14.93 12.25 -9.04
CA LEU A 63 -16.04 11.79 -8.20
C LEU A 63 -15.60 11.47 -6.77
N ARG A 64 -14.51 10.71 -6.61
CA ARG A 64 -14.02 10.26 -5.31
C ARG A 64 -13.56 11.44 -4.44
N LEU A 65 -13.01 12.47 -5.06
CA LEU A 65 -12.62 13.72 -4.40
C LEU A 65 -13.80 14.67 -4.14
N GLY A 66 -15.01 14.32 -4.57
CA GLY A 66 -16.21 15.15 -4.40
C GLY A 66 -16.21 16.43 -5.26
N MET A 67 -15.35 16.50 -6.28
CA MET A 67 -15.25 17.65 -7.18
C MET A 67 -16.40 17.69 -8.21
N ILE A 68 -16.97 16.53 -8.53
CA ILE A 68 -18.14 16.40 -9.40
C ILE A 68 -19.13 15.38 -8.83
N GLU A 69 -20.37 15.47 -9.28
CA GLU A 69 -21.43 14.48 -9.01
C GLU A 69 -21.51 13.40 -10.11
N ALA A 70 -22.15 12.26 -9.81
CA ALA A 70 -22.26 11.13 -10.73
C ALA A 70 -22.99 11.52 -12.03
N GLU A 71 -24.01 12.38 -11.92
CA GLU A 71 -24.82 12.92 -13.00
C GLU A 71 -23.97 13.80 -13.92
N GLN A 72 -23.11 14.64 -13.35
CA GLN A 72 -22.21 15.53 -14.08
C GLN A 72 -21.19 14.70 -14.88
N LEU A 73 -20.58 13.67 -14.27
CA LEU A 73 -19.68 12.78 -14.98
C LEU A 73 -20.38 12.08 -16.16
N SER A 74 -21.59 11.56 -15.93
CA SER A 74 -22.37 10.87 -16.97
C SER A 74 -22.69 11.80 -18.14
N ALA A 75 -23.12 13.03 -17.86
CA ALA A 75 -23.40 14.04 -18.87
C ALA A 75 -22.14 14.44 -19.67
N ALA A 76 -20.99 14.60 -19.01
CA ALA A 76 -19.74 14.91 -19.69
C ALA A 76 -19.27 13.77 -20.62
N LEU A 77 -19.39 12.51 -20.17
CA LEU A 77 -19.04 11.34 -20.98
C LEU A 77 -19.94 11.20 -22.21
N GLN A 78 -21.26 11.42 -22.07
CA GLN A 78 -22.19 11.43 -23.20
C GLN A 78 -21.85 12.53 -24.21
N GLU A 79 -21.47 13.72 -23.74
CA GLU A 79 -21.03 14.80 -24.62
C GLU A 79 -19.72 14.46 -25.34
N GLN A 80 -18.78 13.83 -24.62
CA GLN A 80 -17.51 13.38 -25.20
C GLN A 80 -17.74 12.34 -26.31
N GLU A 81 -18.64 11.37 -26.09
CA GLU A 81 -19.03 10.38 -27.10
C GLU A 81 -19.68 11.04 -28.32
N ARG A 82 -20.63 11.96 -28.10
CA ARG A 82 -21.32 12.68 -29.19
C ARG A 82 -20.38 13.52 -30.05
N THR A 83 -19.28 14.01 -29.47
CA THR A 83 -18.27 14.81 -30.19
C THR A 83 -17.15 13.96 -30.80
N GLY A 84 -17.31 12.62 -30.82
CA GLY A 84 -16.32 11.70 -31.38
C GLY A 84 -14.99 11.71 -30.62
N GLN A 85 -15.02 12.02 -29.32
CA GLN A 85 -13.85 12.16 -28.46
C GLN A 85 -12.86 13.23 -28.94
N SER A 86 -13.37 14.26 -29.62
CA SER A 86 -12.57 15.42 -30.05
C SER A 86 -12.16 16.29 -28.87
N ARG A 87 -12.99 16.33 -27.82
CA ARG A 87 -12.73 17.06 -26.57
C ARG A 87 -12.35 16.11 -25.45
N SER A 88 -11.40 16.52 -24.62
CA SER A 88 -11.03 15.82 -23.39
C SER A 88 -12.11 16.01 -22.31
N LEU A 89 -12.17 15.09 -21.34
CA LEU A 89 -13.21 15.08 -20.32
C LEU A 89 -13.18 16.36 -19.46
N GLY A 90 -12.02 16.74 -18.92
CA GLY A 90 -11.85 17.97 -18.14
C GLY A 90 -12.20 19.23 -18.92
N SER A 91 -11.88 19.31 -20.22
CA SER A 91 -12.27 20.45 -21.07
C SER A 91 -13.79 20.61 -21.22
N ILE A 92 -14.54 19.51 -21.13
CA ILE A 92 -16.00 19.52 -21.12
C ILE A 92 -16.49 19.98 -19.74
N LEU A 93 -15.92 19.43 -18.66
CA LEU A 93 -16.27 19.79 -17.28
C LEU A 93 -16.02 21.29 -17.00
N ILE A 94 -14.89 21.85 -17.47
CA ILE A 94 -14.57 23.28 -17.36
C ILE A 94 -15.55 24.12 -18.19
N ALA A 95 -15.82 23.72 -19.44
CA ALA A 95 -16.73 24.48 -20.29
C ALA A 95 -18.18 24.47 -19.79
N ARG A 96 -18.57 23.45 -19.01
CA ARG A 96 -19.85 23.37 -18.31
C ARG A 96 -19.85 24.15 -16.98
N GLY A 97 -18.70 24.62 -16.53
CA GLY A 97 -18.53 25.33 -15.25
C GLY A 97 -18.66 24.44 -14.02
N TRP A 98 -18.45 23.12 -14.17
CA TRP A 98 -18.54 22.17 -13.05
C TRP A 98 -17.23 22.08 -12.26
N ILE A 99 -16.11 22.34 -12.90
CA ILE A 99 -14.78 22.45 -12.26
C ILE A 99 -14.02 23.63 -12.88
N SER A 100 -13.07 24.16 -12.14
CA SER A 100 -12.07 25.14 -12.59
C SER A 100 -10.83 24.45 -13.20
N ASP A 101 -10.02 25.22 -13.93
CA ASP A 101 -8.71 24.77 -14.41
C ASP A 101 -7.78 24.35 -13.25
N ASP A 102 -7.83 25.05 -12.11
CA ASP A 102 -7.01 24.75 -10.93
C ASP A 102 -7.43 23.42 -10.27
N GLU A 103 -8.74 23.18 -10.13
CA GLU A 103 -9.26 21.90 -9.60
C GLU A 103 -8.92 20.73 -10.51
N LEU A 104 -9.01 20.94 -11.84
CA LEU A 104 -8.61 19.93 -12.81
C LEU A 104 -7.11 19.63 -12.71
N ALA A 105 -6.27 20.67 -12.63
CA ALA A 105 -4.83 20.53 -12.50
C ALA A 105 -4.44 19.76 -11.23
N GLN A 106 -5.06 20.12 -10.09
CA GLN A 106 -4.86 19.42 -8.83
C GLN A 106 -5.29 17.95 -8.91
N CYS A 107 -6.45 17.66 -9.50
CA CYS A 107 -6.92 16.28 -9.66
C CYS A 107 -6.00 15.45 -10.56
N ILE A 108 -5.46 16.03 -11.64
CA ILE A 108 -4.51 15.36 -12.53
C ILE A 108 -3.18 15.10 -11.80
N GLU A 109 -2.70 16.06 -11.01
CA GLU A 109 -1.50 15.88 -10.19
C GLU A 109 -1.68 14.74 -9.17
N ASP A 110 -2.79 14.72 -8.43
CA ASP A 110 -3.11 13.66 -7.47
C ASP A 110 -3.24 12.28 -8.13
N GLN A 111 -3.87 12.23 -9.31
CA GLN A 111 -3.97 11.02 -10.12
C GLN A 111 -2.57 10.52 -10.54
N CYS A 112 -1.69 11.42 -10.99
CA CYS A 112 -0.34 11.06 -11.39
C CYS A 112 0.46 10.52 -10.21
N ILE A 113 0.42 11.19 -9.06
CA ILE A 113 1.09 10.74 -7.83
C ILE A 113 0.59 9.35 -7.43
N GLU A 114 -0.72 9.11 -7.42
CA GLU A 114 -1.28 7.81 -7.02
C GLU A 114 -0.89 6.69 -7.99
N ILE A 115 -0.92 6.94 -9.31
CA ILE A 115 -0.48 5.95 -10.29
C ILE A 115 1.02 5.66 -10.13
N VAL A 116 1.86 6.70 -10.02
CA VAL A 116 3.31 6.54 -9.90
C VAL A 116 3.67 5.81 -8.60
N ALA A 117 3.05 6.16 -7.46
CA ALA A 117 3.30 5.50 -6.17
C ALA A 117 2.97 4.00 -6.22
N ARG A 118 1.85 3.62 -6.85
CA ARG A 118 1.48 2.21 -7.04
C ARG A 118 2.52 1.47 -7.87
N VAL A 119 3.00 2.09 -8.94
CA VAL A 119 3.95 1.43 -9.84
C VAL A 119 5.34 1.34 -9.20
N ILE A 120 5.78 2.34 -8.43
CA ILE A 120 7.00 2.26 -7.61
C ILE A 120 6.92 1.15 -6.57
N SER A 121 5.75 0.98 -5.92
CA SER A 121 5.56 -0.08 -4.92
C SER A 121 5.54 -1.50 -5.51
N THR A 122 5.51 -1.63 -6.84
CA THR A 122 5.37 -2.94 -7.49
C THR A 122 6.73 -3.59 -7.73
N GLN A 123 6.92 -4.78 -7.16
CA GLN A 123 8.19 -5.52 -7.21
C GLN A 123 8.33 -6.43 -8.45
N GLN A 124 7.23 -6.80 -9.10
CA GLN A 124 7.22 -7.72 -10.23
C GLN A 124 6.42 -7.14 -11.40
N GLY A 125 6.97 -7.24 -12.61
CA GLY A 125 6.33 -6.76 -13.82
C GLY A 125 7.33 -6.54 -14.94
N ILE A 126 6.83 -6.14 -16.10
CA ILE A 126 7.64 -5.86 -17.28
C ILE A 126 7.48 -4.40 -17.65
N PHE A 127 8.58 -3.75 -17.99
CA PHE A 127 8.54 -2.41 -18.56
C PHE A 127 9.03 -2.41 -20.02
N VAL A 128 8.48 -1.49 -20.80
CA VAL A 128 8.88 -1.22 -22.18
C VAL A 128 8.97 0.28 -22.38
N TYR A 129 10.18 0.79 -22.58
CA TYR A 129 10.42 2.19 -22.94
C TYR A 129 10.56 2.35 -24.45
N THR A 130 9.74 3.20 -25.06
CA THR A 130 9.79 3.54 -26.48
C THR A 130 10.17 5.01 -26.66
N ARG A 131 11.34 5.25 -27.26
CA ARG A 131 11.85 6.62 -27.52
C ARG A 131 11.06 7.34 -28.60
N GLY A 132 10.92 8.66 -28.45
CA GLY A 132 10.36 9.56 -29.47
C GLY A 132 8.85 9.47 -29.64
N VAL A 133 8.16 8.74 -28.76
CA VAL A 133 6.68 8.72 -28.73
C VAL A 133 6.20 10.03 -28.16
N GLN A 134 5.40 10.76 -28.93
CA GLN A 134 4.77 12.00 -28.50
C GLN A 134 3.52 11.74 -27.66
N VAL A 135 3.19 12.70 -26.80
CA VAL A 135 1.96 12.70 -26.02
C VAL A 135 0.75 12.67 -26.96
N PRO A 136 -0.29 11.84 -26.69
CA PRO A 136 -1.50 11.85 -27.49
C PRO A 136 -2.18 13.23 -27.44
N ARG A 137 -2.43 13.84 -28.61
CA ARG A 137 -3.00 15.19 -28.77
C ARG A 137 -4.36 15.43 -28.12
N ARG A 138 -5.05 14.37 -27.68
CA ARG A 138 -6.41 14.41 -27.11
C ARG A 138 -6.42 14.37 -25.59
N THR A 139 -5.27 14.61 -24.96
CA THR A 139 -5.11 14.54 -23.51
C THR A 139 -4.90 15.92 -22.94
N GLU A 140 -5.41 16.15 -21.74
CA GLU A 140 -5.12 17.37 -20.99
C GLU A 140 -3.66 17.38 -20.58
N ILE A 141 -2.93 18.36 -21.09
CA ILE A 141 -1.54 18.61 -20.72
C ILE A 141 -1.59 19.73 -19.69
N VAL A 142 -1.57 19.33 -18.42
CA VAL A 142 -1.32 20.26 -17.32
C VAL A 142 0.19 20.32 -17.11
N PRO A 143 0.77 21.49 -16.83
CA PRO A 143 2.17 21.57 -16.44
C PRO A 143 2.38 20.80 -15.13
N LEU A 144 2.90 19.58 -15.24
CA LEU A 144 3.20 18.72 -14.10
C LEU A 144 4.65 18.94 -13.67
N ASN A 145 4.86 19.09 -12.36
CA ASN A 145 6.21 19.09 -11.80
C ASN A 145 6.63 17.63 -11.56
N ALA A 146 7.36 17.07 -12.52
CA ALA A 146 7.79 15.67 -12.48
C ALA A 146 8.58 15.33 -11.22
N ASP A 147 9.44 16.24 -10.76
CA ASP A 147 10.24 16.06 -9.55
C ASP A 147 9.36 16.00 -8.30
N ARG A 148 8.35 16.87 -8.20
CA ARG A 148 7.37 16.85 -7.10
C ARG A 148 6.55 15.57 -7.11
N ILE A 149 6.06 15.15 -8.28
CA ILE A 149 5.27 13.91 -8.42
C ILE A 149 6.11 12.71 -8.00
N LEU A 150 7.36 12.61 -8.47
CA LEU A 150 8.26 11.52 -8.13
C LEU A 150 8.58 11.53 -6.63
N LEU A 151 8.95 12.68 -6.07
CA LEU A 151 9.25 12.82 -4.65
C LEU A 151 8.06 12.43 -3.78
N GLU A 152 6.86 12.94 -4.08
CA GLU A 152 5.66 12.63 -3.31
C GLU A 152 5.23 11.17 -3.49
N ALA A 153 5.37 10.62 -4.69
CA ALA A 153 5.10 9.21 -4.94
C ALA A 153 6.04 8.30 -4.15
N THR A 154 7.36 8.57 -4.18
CA THR A 154 8.35 7.84 -3.37
C THR A 154 8.06 8.01 -1.89
N ARG A 155 7.78 9.22 -1.41
CA ARG A 155 7.41 9.47 -0.02
C ARG A 155 6.19 8.65 0.41
N ARG A 156 5.13 8.59 -0.41
CA ARG A 156 3.94 7.76 -0.14
C ARG A 156 4.26 6.28 -0.13
N THR A 157 5.11 5.82 -1.05
CA THR A 157 5.55 4.41 -1.08
C THR A 157 6.37 4.05 0.16
N ASP A 158 7.30 4.93 0.57
CA ASP A 158 8.15 4.73 1.75
C ASP A 158 7.36 4.82 3.05
N GLU A 159 6.40 5.74 3.15
CA GLU A 159 5.47 5.82 4.28
C GLU A 159 4.66 4.52 4.40
N LEU A 160 4.14 4.00 3.27
CA LEU A 160 3.39 2.76 3.25
C LEU A 160 4.26 1.55 3.62
N SER A 161 5.48 1.45 3.08
CA SER A 161 6.40 0.35 3.40
C SER A 161 6.81 0.38 4.88
N THR A 162 7.03 1.57 5.44
CA THR A 162 7.30 1.76 6.86
C THR A 162 6.12 1.30 7.70
N LEU A 163 4.89 1.73 7.36
CA LEU A 163 3.67 1.29 8.06
C LEU A 163 3.52 -0.24 8.01
N LEU A 164 3.68 -0.85 6.84
CA LEU A 164 3.61 -2.31 6.67
C LEU A 164 4.68 -3.04 7.49
N SER A 165 5.88 -2.46 7.64
CA SER A 165 6.96 -3.07 8.44
C SER A 165 6.69 -3.09 9.95
N LEU A 166 5.81 -2.22 10.44
CA LEU A 166 5.42 -2.12 11.84
C LEU A 166 4.20 -2.99 12.19
N LEU A 167 3.45 -3.43 11.18
CA LEU A 167 2.30 -4.30 11.37
C LEU A 167 2.74 -5.73 11.74
N PRO A 168 1.97 -6.42 12.60
CA PRO A 168 2.15 -7.86 12.76
C PRO A 168 1.78 -8.59 11.46
N PRO A 169 2.28 -9.83 11.25
CA PRO A 169 1.84 -10.67 10.14
C PRO A 169 0.31 -10.78 10.13
N SER A 170 -0.32 -10.81 8.95
CA SER A 170 -1.77 -10.61 8.87
C SER A 170 -2.60 -11.66 9.63
N ALA A 171 -2.10 -12.89 9.70
CA ALA A 171 -2.68 -14.01 10.44
C ALA A 171 -2.17 -14.16 11.89
N ALA A 172 -1.28 -13.28 12.36
CA ALA A 172 -0.74 -13.37 13.70
C ALA A 172 -1.82 -13.05 14.75
N PRO A 173 -1.86 -13.78 15.89
CA PRO A 173 -2.81 -13.50 16.95
C PRO A 173 -2.60 -12.09 17.53
N ILE A 174 -3.65 -11.28 17.50
CA ILE A 174 -3.74 -9.95 18.12
C ILE A 174 -4.67 -10.05 19.33
N ALA A 175 -4.17 -9.68 20.50
CA ALA A 175 -4.93 -9.67 21.73
C ALA A 175 -4.93 -8.27 22.35
N ILE A 176 -6.03 -7.96 23.05
CA ILE A 176 -6.14 -6.74 23.85
C ILE A 176 -5.32 -6.90 25.13
N SER A 177 -4.50 -5.91 25.41
CA SER A 177 -3.75 -5.81 26.66
C SER A 177 -4.65 -5.29 27.78
N ASN A 178 -4.36 -5.72 29.01
CA ASN A 178 -5.04 -5.28 30.23
C ASN A 178 -4.93 -3.75 30.45
N ARG A 179 -4.02 -3.09 29.75
CA ARG A 179 -3.86 -1.62 29.74
C ARG A 179 -4.99 -0.87 29.06
N ILE A 180 -5.83 -1.55 28.29
CA ILE A 180 -6.95 -0.88 27.62
C ILE A 180 -7.92 -0.28 28.62
N ASP A 181 -8.12 -0.94 29.76
CA ASP A 181 -9.02 -0.47 30.82
C ASP A 181 -8.48 0.79 31.51
N GLU A 182 -7.14 0.89 31.61
CA GLU A 182 -6.46 2.07 32.19
C GLU A 182 -6.55 3.30 31.28
N LEU A 183 -6.67 3.09 29.96
CA LEU A 183 -6.65 4.13 28.94
C LEU A 183 -8.00 4.32 28.25
N ALA A 184 -9.08 3.73 28.77
CA ALA A 184 -10.40 3.73 28.17
C ALA A 184 -10.92 5.15 27.83
N ASP A 185 -10.67 6.12 28.72
CA ASP A 185 -11.08 7.53 28.53
C ASP A 185 -10.27 8.27 27.45
N SER A 186 -9.20 7.66 26.94
CA SER A 186 -8.29 8.24 25.94
C SER A 186 -8.35 7.55 24.58
N LEU A 187 -9.27 6.59 24.40
CA LEU A 187 -9.45 5.90 23.14
C LEU A 187 -10.26 6.77 22.17
N THR A 188 -9.82 6.78 20.92
CA THR A 188 -10.64 7.35 19.84
C THR A 188 -11.79 6.41 19.46
N ASP A 189 -12.81 6.92 18.79
CA ASP A 189 -13.95 6.10 18.31
C ASP A 189 -13.49 4.90 17.47
N ILE A 190 -12.41 5.08 16.69
CA ILE A 190 -11.83 4.04 15.84
C ILE A 190 -11.11 2.98 16.70
N GLU A 191 -10.36 3.40 17.72
CA GLU A 191 -9.68 2.48 18.64
C GLU A 191 -10.68 1.66 19.46
N VAL A 192 -11.79 2.27 19.88
CA VAL A 192 -12.90 1.57 20.54
C VAL A 192 -13.51 0.52 19.62
N LEU A 193 -13.70 0.84 18.34
CA LEU A 193 -14.25 -0.08 17.36
C LEU A 193 -13.31 -1.29 17.15
N VAL A 194 -12.01 -1.06 16.98
CA VAL A 194 -11.02 -2.13 16.87
C VAL A 194 -11.03 -3.03 18.12
N ALA A 195 -11.04 -2.43 19.31
CA ALA A 195 -11.10 -3.16 20.57
C ALA A 195 -12.38 -4.00 20.71
N ALA A 196 -13.54 -3.43 20.37
CA ALA A 196 -14.83 -4.14 20.44
C ALA A 196 -14.87 -5.33 19.48
N THR A 197 -14.31 -5.20 18.28
CA THR A 197 -14.24 -6.30 17.31
C THR A 197 -13.30 -7.41 17.78
N LEU A 198 -12.16 -7.07 18.39
CA LEU A 198 -11.27 -8.06 19.01
C LEU A 198 -11.96 -8.80 20.17
N GLN A 199 -12.72 -8.10 21.03
CA GLN A 199 -13.50 -8.74 22.10
C GLN A 199 -14.60 -9.66 21.57
N SER A 200 -15.14 -9.34 20.39
CA SER A 200 -16.20 -10.12 19.75
C SER A 200 -15.68 -11.41 19.09
N GLY A 201 -14.36 -11.59 19.02
CA GLY A 201 -13.73 -12.84 18.58
C GLY A 201 -12.79 -12.70 17.40
N ALA A 202 -12.60 -11.51 16.82
CA ALA A 202 -11.55 -11.31 15.82
C ALA A 202 -10.18 -11.43 16.50
N GLY A 203 -9.33 -12.32 16.00
CA GLY A 203 -8.01 -12.62 16.57
C GLY A 203 -6.85 -12.22 15.69
N SER A 204 -7.07 -11.66 14.51
CA SER A 204 -5.99 -11.34 13.56
C SER A 204 -6.27 -10.06 12.76
N LEU A 205 -5.25 -9.54 12.07
CA LEU A 205 -5.40 -8.35 11.23
C LEU A 205 -6.31 -8.64 10.02
N ASP A 206 -6.26 -9.85 9.48
CA ASP A 206 -7.16 -10.30 8.40
C ASP A 206 -8.61 -10.28 8.87
N GLU A 207 -8.89 -10.86 10.05
CA GLU A 207 -10.25 -10.88 10.61
C GLU A 207 -10.75 -9.47 10.95
N LEU A 208 -9.89 -8.58 11.44
CA LEU A 208 -10.25 -7.19 11.65
C LEU A 208 -10.63 -6.49 10.34
N THR A 209 -9.88 -6.75 9.26
CA THR A 209 -10.15 -6.16 7.94
C THR A 209 -11.48 -6.66 7.37
N GLU A 210 -11.84 -7.92 7.63
CA GLU A 210 -13.13 -8.49 7.20
C GLU A 210 -14.33 -7.95 7.98
N HIS A 211 -14.17 -7.71 9.28
CA HIS A 211 -15.26 -7.32 10.17
C HIS A 211 -15.47 -5.80 10.26
N LEU A 212 -14.47 -5.00 9.87
CA LEU A 212 -14.52 -3.54 9.96
C LEU A 212 -14.78 -2.92 8.58
N VAL A 213 -15.84 -2.11 8.50
CA VAL A 213 -16.13 -1.31 7.31
C VAL A 213 -15.34 0.00 7.38
N MET A 214 -14.03 -0.09 7.12
CA MET A 214 -13.15 1.07 7.09
C MET A 214 -12.01 0.90 6.10
N ASP A 215 -11.35 2.00 5.77
CA ASP A 215 -10.15 2.00 4.93
C ASP A 215 -8.98 1.28 5.62
N GLU A 216 -8.29 0.39 4.88
CA GLU A 216 -7.19 -0.45 5.41
C GLU A 216 -6.07 0.39 6.03
N LEU A 217 -5.71 1.52 5.42
CA LEU A 217 -4.65 2.39 5.92
C LEU A 217 -5.03 3.02 7.27
N THR A 218 -6.32 3.34 7.44
CA THR A 218 -6.85 3.84 8.71
C THR A 218 -6.83 2.75 9.78
N LEU A 219 -7.21 1.51 9.45
CA LEU A 219 -7.09 0.36 10.34
C LEU A 219 -5.64 0.11 10.76
N TRP A 220 -4.71 0.05 9.79
CA TRP A 220 -3.29 -0.20 10.04
C TRP A 220 -2.67 0.83 10.97
N ARG A 221 -2.90 2.13 10.70
CA ARG A 221 -2.42 3.21 11.58
C ARG A 221 -2.96 3.09 13.00
N THR A 222 -4.24 2.71 13.14
CA THR A 222 -4.87 2.50 14.44
C THR A 222 -4.23 1.33 15.19
N VAL A 223 -4.06 0.18 14.52
CA VAL A 223 -3.42 -1.01 15.10
C VAL A 223 -1.98 -0.73 15.52
N ILE A 224 -1.19 -0.02 14.69
CA ILE A 224 0.18 0.39 15.02
C ILE A 224 0.18 1.31 16.24
N SER A 225 -0.63 2.37 16.24
CA SER A 225 -0.75 3.31 17.37
C SER A 225 -1.11 2.60 18.67
N MET A 226 -2.11 1.70 18.64
CA MET A 226 -2.52 0.93 19.81
C MET A 226 -1.41 -0.02 20.29
N ARG A 227 -0.66 -0.64 19.38
CA ARG A 227 0.47 -1.52 19.71
C ARG A 227 1.64 -0.75 20.33
N GLU A 228 2.01 0.41 19.77
CA GLU A 228 3.04 1.30 20.33
C GLU A 228 2.69 1.81 21.74
N ARG A 229 1.39 2.07 21.99
CA ARG A 229 0.85 2.42 23.31
C ARG A 229 0.75 1.21 24.26
N GLY A 230 0.99 -0.01 23.79
CA GLY A 230 0.87 -1.25 24.56
C GLY A 230 -0.57 -1.65 24.87
N LEU A 231 -1.55 -1.16 24.10
CA LEU A 231 -2.97 -1.51 24.16
C LEU A 231 -3.27 -2.83 23.44
N LEU A 232 -2.48 -3.15 22.41
CA LEU A 232 -2.55 -4.42 21.67
C LEU A 232 -1.22 -5.15 21.78
N VAL A 233 -1.29 -6.47 21.85
CA VAL A 233 -0.13 -7.36 21.79
C VAL A 233 -0.33 -8.31 20.61
N ALA A 234 0.67 -8.38 19.74
CA ALA A 234 0.74 -9.39 18.69
C ALA A 234 1.76 -10.44 19.11
N SER A 235 1.33 -11.71 19.14
CA SER A 235 2.24 -12.82 19.42
C SER A 235 2.97 -13.19 18.13
N GLU A 236 4.29 -13.03 18.09
CA GLU A 236 5.14 -13.52 16.98
C GLU A 236 5.35 -15.05 17.04
N GLU A 237 4.80 -15.73 18.04
CA GLU A 237 4.92 -17.18 18.19
C GLU A 237 3.68 -17.91 17.63
N SER A 238 3.95 -18.73 16.60
CA SER A 238 3.07 -19.79 16.10
C SER A 238 2.41 -20.56 17.25
N PRO A 239 1.15 -21.00 17.13
CA PRO A 239 0.53 -21.88 18.10
C PRO A 239 1.15 -23.28 17.99
N MET A 240 2.29 -23.51 18.67
CA MET A 240 2.87 -24.84 18.83
C MET A 240 3.17 -25.13 20.30
N ASP A 241 2.33 -26.02 20.85
CA ASP A 241 2.54 -26.88 22.00
C ASP A 241 2.75 -26.26 23.39
N THR A 242 1.62 -25.87 24.01
CA THR A 242 1.43 -26.11 25.45
C THR A 242 0.53 -27.32 25.67
N ARG A 243 1.07 -28.53 25.50
CA ARG A 243 0.56 -29.74 26.16
C ARG A 243 1.56 -30.22 27.20
N THR A 244 1.37 -29.70 28.40
CA THR A 244 1.33 -30.47 29.65
C THR A 244 2.39 -31.57 29.82
N LEU A 245 3.53 -31.22 30.40
CA LEU A 245 4.34 -32.18 31.16
C LEU A 245 3.80 -32.24 32.60
N PRO A 246 3.48 -33.43 33.16
CA PRO A 246 3.02 -33.53 34.54
C PRO A 246 4.22 -33.38 35.51
N PRO A 247 3.97 -33.01 36.78
CA PRO A 247 5.03 -32.80 37.74
C PRO A 247 5.72 -34.13 38.11
N ARG A 248 7.05 -34.15 38.08
CA ARG A 248 7.85 -35.24 38.65
C ARG A 248 7.67 -35.23 40.16
N ASN A 249 7.00 -36.25 40.67
CA ASN A 249 6.90 -36.54 42.10
C ASN A 249 8.24 -37.12 42.56
N ASP A 250 8.98 -36.38 43.38
CA ASP A 250 10.25 -36.80 43.97
C ASP A 250 10.01 -37.22 45.41
N GLN A 251 9.89 -38.53 45.64
CA GLN A 251 9.99 -39.15 46.97
C GLN A 251 10.62 -40.53 46.81
N SER A 252 11.88 -40.69 47.23
CA SER A 252 12.36 -41.76 48.13
C SER A 252 13.88 -41.65 48.32
N SER A 253 14.24 -41.34 49.56
CA SER A 253 15.56 -41.09 50.16
C SER A 253 16.58 -42.25 50.09
N PRO A 254 17.85 -42.02 50.49
CA PRO A 254 18.99 -42.90 50.26
C PRO A 254 19.25 -43.86 51.43
N HIS A 255 19.96 -44.96 51.15
CA HIS A 255 20.71 -45.68 52.18
C HIS A 255 22.10 -46.04 51.63
N GLU A 256 23.11 -45.43 52.25
CA GLU A 256 24.50 -45.86 52.28
C GLU A 256 24.60 -47.20 53.01
N GLU A 257 25.47 -48.11 52.55
CA GLU A 257 26.21 -48.99 53.45
C GLU A 257 27.55 -49.44 52.83
N GLU A 258 28.52 -49.57 53.74
CA GLU A 258 29.97 -49.55 53.62
C GLU A 258 30.64 -50.76 52.92
N MET A 259 31.73 -50.45 52.20
CA MET A 259 33.12 -50.94 52.37
C MET A 259 33.40 -52.46 52.47
N THR A 260 34.20 -52.97 51.52
CA THR A 260 35.40 -53.80 51.82
C THR A 260 36.43 -53.69 50.66
N PRO A 261 37.76 -53.66 50.94
CA PRO A 261 38.81 -53.55 49.92
C PRO A 261 39.62 -54.86 49.70
N PHE A 262 40.48 -54.83 48.66
CA PHE A 262 41.51 -55.82 48.26
C PHE A 262 41.02 -57.05 47.46
N ASP A 263 41.67 -57.49 46.36
CA ASP A 263 43.09 -57.87 46.24
C ASP A 263 43.56 -57.86 44.75
N PRO A 264 44.79 -57.42 44.40
CA PRO A 264 45.34 -57.48 43.05
C PRO A 264 46.11 -58.80 42.79
N GLU A 265 46.05 -59.28 41.55
CA GLU A 265 46.77 -60.47 41.00
C GLU A 265 46.28 -61.86 41.44
N ARG A 266 45.43 -62.48 40.59
CA ARG A 266 45.51 -63.92 40.29
C ARG A 266 45.12 -64.18 38.83
N LEU A 267 46.15 -64.57 38.06
CA LEU A 267 46.21 -65.45 36.87
C LEU A 267 44.98 -65.58 35.95
#